data_AF-A0A072PCJ2-F1
#
_entry.id   AF-A0A072PCJ2-F1
#
_cell.length_a   1.000
_cell.length_b   1.000
_cell.length_c   1.000
_cell.angle_alpha   90.00
_cell.angle_beta   90.00
_cell.angle_gamma   90.00
#
_symmetry.space_group_name_H-M   'P 1'
#
loop_
_entity.id
_entity.type
_entity.pdbx_description
1 polymer ?
#
loop_
_entity_poly.entity_id
_entity_poly.type
_entity_poly.pdbx_seq_one_letter_code
_entity_poly.pdbx_strand_id
1 'polypeptide(L)'
;MAQNAQAQKPVIDRDDVNDWVKRFNDALADSTVITGEAAPDARPWAESLFGCFMPIDTCAITCCVPCITFGKTHHRTRKNGNMEGYNCLNTSCLMFAGSTCFGLHWIPMIFQRADIRRKYNLQGSFVSDLFTSCCCGCCSLVQQDKEAELREQELAKKANGAGYAKPDAMSYPA
;
A
#
# COMPACT_ATOMS: atom_id res chain seq x y z
N MET A 1 27.61 -15.27 -22.02
CA MET A 1 26.63 -15.16 -20.91
C MET A 1 25.74 -13.97 -21.22
N ALA A 2 24.60 -14.22 -21.86
CA ALA A 2 23.65 -13.18 -22.22
C ALA A 2 22.93 -12.73 -20.94
N GLN A 3 23.26 -11.52 -20.46
CA GLN A 3 22.49 -10.88 -19.41
C GLN A 3 21.12 -10.53 -20.01
N ASN A 4 20.08 -11.13 -19.46
CA ASN A 4 18.69 -10.88 -19.81
C ASN A 4 18.36 -9.45 -19.35
N ALA A 5 18.59 -8.46 -20.22
CA ALA A 5 18.23 -7.08 -19.97
C ALA A 5 16.70 -6.98 -20.02
N GLN A 6 16.04 -7.18 -18.89
CA GLN A 6 14.65 -6.79 -18.72
C GLN A 6 14.59 -5.28 -19.01
N ALA A 7 13.90 -4.89 -20.07
CA ALA A 7 13.74 -3.50 -20.47
C ALA A 7 13.17 -2.70 -19.28
N GLN A 8 14.00 -1.85 -18.68
CA GLN A 8 13.62 -1.06 -17.52
C GLN A 8 12.51 -0.08 -17.96
N LYS A 9 11.30 -0.25 -17.43
CA LYS A 9 10.18 0.66 -17.71
C LYS A 9 10.60 2.11 -17.37
N PRO A 10 10.14 3.11 -18.15
CA PRO A 10 10.43 4.50 -17.85
C PRO A 10 9.96 4.85 -16.43
N VAL A 11 10.71 5.72 -15.75
CA VAL A 11 10.40 6.19 -14.38
C VAL A 11 8.99 6.78 -14.29
N ILE A 12 8.56 7.46 -15.36
CA ILE A 12 7.18 7.94 -15.53
C ILE A 12 6.47 7.02 -16.53
N ASP A 13 5.61 6.18 -15.99
CA ASP A 13 4.69 5.32 -16.73
C ASP A 13 3.38 6.08 -17.02
N ARG A 14 2.99 6.17 -18.30
CA ARG A 14 1.75 6.87 -18.70
C ARG A 14 0.49 6.19 -18.19
N ASP A 15 0.52 4.87 -18.04
CA ASP A 15 -0.63 4.13 -17.55
C ASP A 15 -0.90 4.45 -16.07
N ASP A 16 0.17 4.66 -15.28
CA ASP A 16 0.04 5.14 -13.89
C ASP A 16 -0.52 6.55 -13.81
N VAL A 17 -0.07 7.45 -14.69
CA VAL A 17 -0.61 8.82 -14.73
C VAL A 17 -2.11 8.78 -15.03
N ASN A 18 -2.52 7.97 -16.00
CA ASN A 18 -3.92 7.81 -16.36
C ASN A 18 -4.74 7.17 -15.23
N ASP A 19 -4.20 6.19 -14.51
CA ASP A 19 -4.87 5.61 -13.32
C ASP A 19 -5.08 6.67 -12.23
N TRP A 20 -4.05 7.47 -11.93
CA TRP A 20 -4.17 8.57 -10.96
C TRP A 20 -5.20 9.60 -11.38
N VAL A 21 -5.16 10.06 -12.64
CA VAL A 21 -6.16 11.01 -13.18
C VAL A 21 -7.56 10.44 -13.08
N LYS A 22 -7.74 9.17 -13.45
CA LYS A 22 -9.03 8.49 -13.33
C LYS A 22 -9.52 8.47 -11.89
N ARG A 23 -8.68 8.11 -10.92
CA ARG A 23 -9.03 8.10 -9.50
C ARG A 23 -9.45 9.47 -8.99
N PHE A 24 -8.76 10.52 -9.39
CA PHE A 24 -9.15 11.89 -9.07
C PHE A 24 -10.51 12.24 -9.66
N ASN A 25 -10.77 11.91 -10.92
CA ASN A 25 -12.06 12.16 -11.56
C ASN A 25 -13.19 11.36 -10.91
N ASP A 26 -12.96 10.07 -10.61
CA ASP A 26 -13.92 9.20 -9.95
C ASP A 26 -14.25 9.72 -8.55
N ALA A 27 -13.25 10.19 -7.80
CA ALA A 27 -13.46 10.81 -6.49
C ALA A 27 -14.23 12.13 -6.54
N LEU A 28 -14.03 12.93 -7.60
CA LEU A 28 -14.80 14.16 -7.83
C LEU A 28 -16.23 13.87 -8.26
N ALA A 29 -16.44 12.83 -9.06
CA ALA A 29 -17.76 12.39 -9.49
C ALA A 29 -18.55 11.74 -8.35
N ASP A 30 -17.88 10.95 -7.51
CA ASP A 30 -18.47 10.27 -6.37
C ASP A 30 -17.51 10.33 -5.16
N SER A 31 -17.81 11.26 -4.26
CA SER A 31 -17.03 11.41 -3.02
C SER A 31 -17.08 10.18 -2.13
N THR A 32 -18.11 9.32 -2.24
CA THR A 32 -18.23 8.10 -1.44
C THR A 32 -17.11 7.13 -1.73
N VAL A 33 -16.47 7.22 -2.91
CA VAL A 33 -15.25 6.47 -3.26
C VAL A 33 -14.18 6.60 -2.18
N ILE A 34 -14.11 7.76 -1.54
CA ILE A 34 -13.17 8.04 -0.46
C ILE A 34 -13.87 8.07 0.89
N THR A 35 -15.08 8.64 0.93
CA THR A 35 -15.76 8.93 2.20
C THR A 35 -16.57 7.77 2.75
N GLY A 36 -16.79 6.73 1.95
CA GLY A 36 -17.60 5.57 2.30
C GLY A 36 -17.11 4.89 3.59
N GLU A 37 -18.08 4.59 4.45
CA GLU A 37 -17.86 3.75 5.63
C GLU A 37 -17.57 2.31 5.20
N ALA A 38 -16.85 1.59 6.08
CA ALA A 38 -16.58 0.18 5.86
C ALA A 38 -17.87 -0.65 5.87
N ALA A 39 -17.88 -1.75 5.11
CA ALA A 39 -18.99 -2.68 5.14
C ALA A 39 -19.17 -3.31 6.54
N PRO A 40 -20.37 -3.79 6.91
CA PRO A 40 -20.61 -4.40 8.22
C PRO A 40 -19.76 -5.65 8.48
N ASP A 41 -19.34 -6.35 7.42
CA ASP A 41 -18.48 -7.54 7.46
C ASP A 41 -16.99 -7.20 7.27
N ALA A 42 -16.63 -5.91 7.28
CA ALA A 42 -15.25 -5.49 7.12
C ALA A 42 -14.36 -6.01 8.26
N ARG A 43 -13.15 -6.45 7.90
CA ARG A 43 -12.17 -7.02 8.83
C ARG A 43 -11.25 -5.93 9.41
N PRO A 44 -10.70 -6.13 10.62
CA PRO A 44 -9.72 -5.20 11.18
C PRO A 44 -8.39 -5.24 10.39
N TRP A 45 -7.61 -4.17 10.52
CA TRP A 45 -6.22 -4.11 10.05
C TRP A 45 -5.39 -5.17 10.78
N ALA A 46 -4.49 -5.85 10.07
CA ALA A 46 -3.62 -6.84 10.68
C ALA A 46 -2.60 -6.18 11.63
N GLU A 47 -2.15 -4.99 11.27
CA GLU A 47 -1.15 -4.23 12.02
C GLU A 47 -1.79 -3.02 12.70
N SER A 48 -1.38 -2.79 13.95
CA SER A 48 -1.77 -1.57 14.67
C SER A 48 -1.12 -0.33 14.04
N LEU A 49 -1.80 0.81 14.12
CA LEU A 49 -1.31 2.05 13.50
C LEU A 49 0.07 2.49 14.04
N PHE A 50 0.29 2.36 15.35
CA PHE A 50 1.58 2.67 16.00
C PHE A 50 2.56 1.49 15.99
N GLY A 51 2.21 0.38 15.32
CA GLY A 51 3.10 -0.77 15.11
C GLY A 51 4.17 -0.54 14.04
N CYS A 52 4.38 0.72 13.60
CA CYS A 52 5.34 1.05 12.56
C CYS A 52 6.80 0.79 12.97
N PHE A 53 7.12 0.79 14.27
CA PHE A 53 8.48 0.57 14.79
C PHE A 53 9.04 -0.84 14.60
N MET A 54 8.27 -1.77 14.03
CA MET A 54 8.72 -3.15 13.83
C MET A 54 8.44 -3.57 12.38
N PRO A 55 9.41 -3.55 11.44
CA PRO A 55 10.83 -3.25 11.61
C PRO A 55 11.13 -1.74 11.69
N ILE A 56 12.12 -1.36 12.52
CA ILE A 56 12.60 0.02 12.65
C ILE A 56 13.11 0.56 11.30
N ASP A 57 13.77 -0.28 10.51
CA ASP A 57 14.37 0.11 9.23
C ASP A 57 13.31 0.65 8.25
N THR A 58 12.16 -0.01 8.17
CA THR A 58 11.05 0.43 7.32
C THR A 58 10.48 1.75 7.83
N CYS A 59 10.33 1.90 9.16
CA CYS A 59 9.90 3.15 9.76
C CYS A 59 10.87 4.30 9.45
N ALA A 60 12.18 4.06 9.58
CA ALA A 60 13.23 5.05 9.33
C ALA A 60 13.23 5.48 7.85
N ILE A 61 13.17 4.52 6.91
CA ILE A 61 13.09 4.81 5.48
C ILE A 61 11.81 5.59 5.15
N THR A 62 10.66 5.20 5.70
CA THR A 62 9.39 5.90 5.47
C THR A 62 9.41 7.31 6.08
N CYS A 63 10.07 7.52 7.22
CA CYS A 63 10.22 8.85 7.82
C CYS A 63 11.14 9.76 6.99
N CYS A 64 12.23 9.23 6.44
CA CYS A 64 13.18 10.02 5.65
C CYS A 64 12.72 10.24 4.20
N VAL A 65 12.12 9.22 3.58
CA VAL A 65 11.74 9.20 2.17
C VAL A 65 10.36 8.53 1.99
N PRO A 66 9.27 9.16 2.47
CA PRO A 66 7.93 8.58 2.48
C PRO A 66 7.40 8.25 1.07
N CYS A 67 7.88 8.95 0.04
CA CYS A 67 7.49 8.73 -1.34
C CYS A 67 7.85 7.33 -1.87
N ILE A 68 8.97 6.74 -1.41
CA ILE A 68 9.37 5.39 -1.82
C ILE A 68 8.39 4.37 -1.26
N THR A 69 8.06 4.46 0.04
CA THR A 69 7.09 3.55 0.67
C THR A 69 5.72 3.71 0.01
N PHE A 70 5.27 4.94 -0.24
CA PHE A 70 4.03 5.19 -0.95
C PHE A 70 4.01 4.52 -2.34
N GLY A 71 5.04 4.78 -3.16
CA GLY A 71 5.15 4.20 -4.49
C GLY A 71 5.31 2.68 -4.48
N LYS A 72 5.94 2.10 -3.45
CA LYS A 72 6.06 0.65 -3.21
C LYS A 72 4.69 0.03 -2.96
N THR A 73 3.94 0.61 -2.03
CA THR A 73 2.61 0.14 -1.68
C THR A 73 1.67 0.23 -2.88
N HIS A 74 1.67 1.35 -3.61
CA HIS A 74 0.88 1.51 -4.83
C HIS A 74 1.20 0.44 -5.90
N HIS A 75 2.48 0.20 -6.17
CA HIS A 75 2.90 -0.84 -7.13
C HIS A 75 2.39 -2.21 -6.70
N ARG A 76 2.53 -2.53 -5.41
CA ARG A 76 2.07 -3.80 -4.85
C ARG A 76 0.56 -4.00 -5.00
N THR A 77 -0.22 -2.96 -4.70
CA THR A 77 -1.68 -3.09 -4.67
C THR A 77 -2.33 -2.99 -6.06
N ARG A 78 -1.73 -2.28 -7.02
CA ARG A 78 -2.39 -1.99 -8.30
C ARG A 78 -1.71 -2.63 -9.51
N LYS A 79 -0.41 -2.88 -9.46
CA LYS A 79 0.34 -3.47 -10.59
C LYS A 79 0.61 -4.95 -10.39
N ASN A 80 1.42 -5.28 -9.38
CA ASN A 80 1.86 -6.66 -9.17
C ASN A 80 2.17 -6.89 -7.69
N GLY A 81 1.40 -7.79 -7.06
CA GLY A 81 1.57 -8.18 -5.67
C GLY A 81 2.92 -8.81 -5.35
N ASN A 82 3.56 -9.46 -6.34
CA ASN A 82 4.90 -10.04 -6.25
C ASN A 82 6.04 -9.02 -6.50
N MET A 83 5.71 -7.74 -6.67
CA MET A 83 6.67 -6.65 -6.87
C MET A 83 7.55 -6.77 -8.13
N GLU A 84 7.16 -7.59 -9.11
CA GLU A 84 7.90 -7.69 -10.37
C GLU A 84 7.86 -6.36 -11.14
N GLY A 85 9.00 -5.97 -11.69
CA GLY A 85 9.15 -4.71 -12.42
C GLY A 85 9.02 -3.45 -11.55
N TYR A 86 9.11 -3.59 -10.22
CA TYR A 86 9.11 -2.44 -9.32
C TYR A 86 10.40 -1.64 -9.42
N ASN A 87 10.26 -0.31 -9.44
CA ASN A 87 11.35 0.65 -9.30
C ASN A 87 11.02 1.58 -8.12
N CYS A 88 12.02 1.88 -7.28
CA CYS A 88 11.86 2.76 -6.13
C CYS A 88 11.46 4.18 -6.55
N LEU A 89 11.99 4.66 -7.67
CA LEU A 89 11.56 5.88 -8.34
C LEU A 89 10.56 5.50 -9.45
N ASN A 90 9.28 5.60 -9.12
CA ASN A 90 8.17 5.39 -10.04
C ASN A 90 7.24 6.61 -10.10
N THR A 91 6.27 6.60 -11.01
CA THR A 91 5.29 7.69 -11.17
C THR A 91 4.64 8.08 -9.85
N SER A 92 4.23 7.10 -9.03
CA SER A 92 3.55 7.34 -7.75
C SER A 92 4.49 7.95 -6.70
N CYS A 93 5.76 7.52 -6.68
CA CYS A 93 6.80 8.12 -5.84
C CYS A 93 7.03 9.60 -6.21
N LEU A 94 7.20 9.91 -7.50
CA LEU A 94 7.40 11.29 -7.97
C LEU A 94 6.17 12.17 -7.73
N MET A 95 4.96 11.63 -7.96
CA MET A 95 3.71 12.33 -7.68
C MET A 95 3.58 12.65 -6.18
N PHE A 96 3.89 11.69 -5.31
CA PHE A 96 3.87 11.89 -3.86
C PHE A 96 4.90 12.94 -3.42
N ALA A 97 6.14 12.83 -3.91
CA ALA A 97 7.20 13.79 -3.62
C ALA A 97 6.79 15.21 -4.06
N GLY A 98 6.28 15.34 -5.28
CA GLY A 98 5.74 16.61 -5.80
C GLY A 98 4.62 17.16 -4.93
N SER A 99 3.63 16.34 -4.55
CA SER A 99 2.53 16.78 -3.66
C SER A 99 3.01 17.23 -2.29
N THR A 100 4.08 16.61 -1.78
CA THR A 100 4.70 16.97 -0.49
C THR A 100 5.34 18.36 -0.54
N CYS A 101 5.98 18.72 -1.66
CA CYS A 101 6.55 20.05 -1.85
C CYS A 101 5.52 21.19 -1.76
N PHE A 102 4.23 20.89 -2.00
CA PHE A 102 3.14 21.86 -1.91
C PHE A 102 2.27 21.68 -0.64
N GLY A 103 2.67 20.81 0.30
CA GLY A 103 1.88 20.53 1.51
C GLY A 103 0.59 19.75 1.26
N LEU A 104 0.45 19.14 0.08
CA LEU A 104 -0.74 18.39 -0.35
C LEU A 104 -0.58 16.87 -0.20
N HIS A 105 0.45 16.40 0.51
CA HIS A 105 0.76 14.97 0.66
C HIS A 105 -0.38 14.13 1.26
N TRP A 106 -1.27 14.75 2.03
CA TRP A 106 -2.40 14.07 2.67
C TRP A 106 -3.44 13.60 1.65
N ILE A 107 -3.58 14.28 0.51
CA ILE A 107 -4.53 13.92 -0.56
C ILE A 107 -4.19 12.53 -1.14
N PRO A 108 -3.01 12.30 -1.74
CA PRO A 108 -2.68 10.99 -2.29
C PRO A 108 -2.62 9.90 -1.20
N MET A 109 -2.27 10.23 0.05
CA MET A 109 -2.33 9.28 1.16
C MET A 109 -3.75 8.79 1.44
N ILE A 110 -4.73 9.69 1.54
CA ILE A 110 -6.13 9.31 1.78
C ILE A 110 -6.65 8.46 0.63
N PHE A 111 -6.35 8.84 -0.61
CA PHE A 111 -6.76 8.09 -1.79
C PHE A 111 -6.19 6.68 -1.80
N GLN A 112 -4.92 6.50 -1.43
CA GLN A 112 -4.31 5.17 -1.36
C GLN A 112 -4.89 4.35 -0.20
N ARG A 113 -5.08 4.97 0.97
CA ARG A 113 -5.65 4.30 2.15
C ARG A 113 -7.09 3.84 1.92
N ALA A 114 -7.92 4.68 1.31
CA ALA A 114 -9.30 4.34 0.96
C ALA A 114 -9.36 3.19 -0.06
N ASP A 115 -8.48 3.20 -1.06
CA ASP A 115 -8.37 2.11 -2.05
C ASP A 115 -7.96 0.79 -1.39
N ILE A 116 -6.99 0.79 -0.48
CA ILE A 116 -6.59 -0.38 0.30
C ILE A 116 -7.73 -0.90 1.16
N ARG A 117 -8.49 -0.01 1.83
CA ARG A 117 -9.67 -0.40 2.62
C ARG A 117 -10.70 -1.11 1.76
N ARG A 118 -11.01 -0.56 0.59
CA ARG A 118 -11.97 -1.14 -0.35
C ARG A 118 -11.49 -2.46 -0.94
N LYS A 119 -10.24 -2.51 -1.41
CA LYS A 119 -9.66 -3.70 -2.04
C LYS A 119 -9.65 -4.90 -1.09
N TYR A 120 -9.32 -4.68 0.18
CA TYR A 120 -9.19 -5.75 1.17
C TYR A 120 -10.35 -5.85 2.15
N ASN A 121 -11.45 -5.12 1.94
CA ASN A 121 -12.61 -5.02 2.84
C ASN A 121 -12.22 -4.74 4.30
N LEU A 122 -11.46 -3.66 4.55
CA LEU A 122 -10.95 -3.29 5.87
C LEU A 122 -11.83 -2.25 6.56
N GLN A 123 -11.87 -2.34 7.89
CA GLN A 123 -12.55 -1.35 8.74
C GLN A 123 -11.87 0.02 8.65
N GLY A 124 -12.69 1.07 8.72
CA GLY A 124 -12.24 2.45 8.76
C GLY A 124 -13.25 3.41 8.17
N SER A 125 -13.01 4.70 8.38
CA SER A 125 -13.83 5.79 7.87
C SER A 125 -12.95 6.89 7.30
N PHE A 126 -13.55 7.79 6.53
CA PHE A 126 -12.86 8.96 6.00
C PHE A 126 -12.14 9.78 7.06
N VAL A 127 -12.83 10.04 8.17
CA VAL A 127 -12.30 10.87 9.27
C VAL A 127 -11.08 10.18 9.87
N SER A 128 -11.16 8.88 10.12
CA SER A 128 -10.01 8.09 10.59
C SER A 128 -8.85 8.18 9.62
N ASP A 129 -9.10 8.08 8.32
CA ASP A 129 -8.06 8.15 7.28
C ASP A 129 -7.41 9.53 7.18
N LEU A 130 -8.21 10.60 7.32
CA LEU A 130 -7.74 11.99 7.34
C LEU A 130 -6.83 12.25 8.54
N PHE A 131 -7.29 11.91 9.76
CA PHE A 131 -6.50 12.08 10.97
C PHE A 131 -5.23 11.24 10.94
N THR A 132 -5.33 9.99 10.49
CA THR A 132 -4.17 9.11 10.43
C THR A 132 -3.14 9.57 9.42
N SER A 133 -3.58 10.08 8.27
CA SER A 133 -2.69 10.61 7.23
C SER A 133 -2.10 11.97 7.60
N CYS A 134 -2.81 12.79 8.38
CA CYS A 134 -2.35 14.11 8.82
C CYS A 134 -1.43 14.05 10.05
N CYS A 135 -1.79 13.29 11.08
CA CYS A 135 -1.11 13.28 12.37
C CYS A 135 -0.01 12.20 12.49
N CYS A 136 -0.07 11.12 11.71
CA CYS A 136 0.90 10.01 11.76
C CYS A 136 1.17 9.48 10.34
N GLY A 137 1.53 10.36 9.40
CA GLY A 137 1.68 10.02 7.98
C GLY A 137 2.64 8.85 7.74
N CYS A 138 3.77 8.80 8.44
CA CYS A 138 4.71 7.67 8.32
C CYS A 138 4.10 6.35 8.82
N CYS A 139 3.43 6.37 9.96
CA CYS A 139 2.78 5.22 10.57
C CYS A 139 1.68 4.68 9.64
N SER A 140 0.90 5.60 9.06
CA SER A 140 -0.13 5.29 8.06
C SER A 140 0.46 4.58 6.85
N LEU A 141 1.57 5.08 6.29
CA LEU A 141 2.23 4.49 5.13
C LEU A 141 2.82 3.11 5.44
N VAL A 142 3.47 2.94 6.60
CA VAL A 142 4.00 1.64 7.01
C VAL A 142 2.86 0.63 7.22
N GLN A 143 1.77 1.03 7.89
CA GLN A 143 0.60 0.19 8.09
C GLN A 143 0.03 -0.27 6.73
N GLN A 144 -0.10 0.66 5.78
CA GLN A 144 -0.55 0.35 4.42
C GLN A 144 0.38 -0.62 3.67
N ASP A 145 1.71 -0.42 3.76
CA ASP A 145 2.68 -1.28 3.08
C ASP A 145 2.64 -2.72 3.61
N LYS A 146 2.64 -2.86 4.93
CA LYS A 146 2.56 -4.17 5.61
C LYS A 146 1.25 -4.88 5.31
N GLU A 147 0.13 -4.18 5.37
CA GLU A 147 -1.18 -4.75 5.06
C GLU A 147 -1.21 -5.22 3.60
N ALA A 148 -0.74 -4.39 2.66
CA ALA A 148 -0.67 -4.78 1.26
C ALA A 148 0.23 -6.01 1.05
N GLU A 149 1.38 -6.08 1.72
CA GLU A 149 2.28 -7.23 1.64
C GLU A 149 1.65 -8.51 2.17
N LEU A 150 1.05 -8.47 3.36
CA LEU A 150 0.40 -9.63 3.97
C LEU A 150 -0.75 -10.14 3.10
N ARG A 151 -1.60 -9.23 2.58
CA ARG A 151 -2.76 -9.61 1.77
C ARG A 151 -2.39 -10.14 0.40
N GLU A 152 -1.44 -9.54 -0.29
CA GLU A 152 -0.97 -10.07 -1.57
C GLU A 152 -0.30 -11.45 -1.40
N GLN A 153 0.44 -11.68 -0.31
CA GLN A 153 0.95 -13.01 0.01
C GLN A 153 -0.16 -14.03 0.30
N GLU A 154 -1.20 -13.66 1.05
CA GLU A 154 -2.37 -14.51 1.28
C GLU A 154 -3.07 -14.87 -0.04
N LEU A 155 -3.25 -13.90 -0.94
CA LEU A 155 -3.86 -14.10 -2.26
C LEU A 155 -3.00 -15.00 -3.14
N ALA A 156 -1.68 -14.80 -3.16
CA ALA A 156 -0.75 -15.65 -3.92
C ALA A 156 -0.73 -17.10 -3.38
N LYS A 157 -0.74 -17.29 -2.06
CA LYS A 157 -0.82 -18.63 -1.44
C LYS A 157 -2.13 -19.35 -1.80
N LYS A 158 -3.26 -18.63 -1.76
CA LYS A 158 -4.57 -19.16 -2.19
C LYS A 158 -4.57 -19.53 -3.68
N ALA A 159 -4.00 -18.69 -4.54
CA ALA A 159 -3.90 -18.96 -5.97
C ALA A 159 -3.05 -20.20 -6.27
N ASN A 160 -1.98 -20.42 -5.50
CA ASN A 160 -1.09 -21.57 -5.65
C ASN A 160 -1.61 -22.86 -4.98
N GLY A 161 -2.83 -22.86 -4.42
CA GLY A 161 -3.42 -24.04 -3.77
C GLY A 161 -2.71 -24.49 -2.49
N ALA A 162 -1.74 -23.72 -1.98
CA ALA A 162 -1.01 -24.01 -0.76
C ALA A 162 -1.85 -23.62 0.45
N GLY A 163 -2.81 -24.49 0.80
CA GLY A 163 -3.50 -24.43 2.09
C GLY A 163 -2.50 -24.51 3.24
N TYR A 164 -2.83 -23.86 4.35
CA TYR A 164 -2.04 -23.87 5.59
C TYR A 164 -1.58 -25.30 5.96
N ALA A 165 -0.28 -25.57 5.84
CA ALA A 165 0.32 -26.76 6.41
C ALA A 165 0.53 -26.50 7.91
N LYS A 166 -0.22 -27.22 8.75
CA LYS A 166 -0.01 -27.25 10.21
C LYS A 166 1.50 -27.51 10.46
N PRO A 167 2.19 -26.71 11.30
CA PRO A 167 3.54 -27.04 11.70
C PRO A 167 3.55 -28.40 12.41
N ASP A 168 4.48 -29.27 12.02
CA ASP A 168 4.67 -30.57 12.64
C ASP A 168 4.88 -30.40 14.16
N ALA A 169 4.24 -31.27 14.94
CA ALA A 169 4.28 -31.18 16.39
C ALA A 169 5.73 -31.23 16.87
N MET A 170 6.16 -30.20 17.62
CA MET A 170 7.46 -30.21 18.29
C MET A 170 7.50 -31.38 19.27
N SER A 171 8.30 -32.40 18.96
CA SER A 171 8.69 -33.45 19.88
C SER A 171 9.65 -32.86 20.90
N TYR A 172 9.29 -32.89 22.17
CA TYR A 172 10.21 -32.58 23.27
C TYR A 172 11.00 -33.84 23.63
N PRO A 173 12.34 -33.77 23.74
CA PRO A 173 13.12 -34.87 24.28
C PRO A 173 12.74 -35.09 25.76
N ALA A 174 12.62 -36.36 26.13
CA ALA A 174 12.31 -36.82 27.49
C ALA A 174 13.45 -36.54 28.48
#